data_AF-A0A7S2JNR9-F1
#
_entry.id   AF-A0A7S2JNR9-F1
#
_cell.length_a   1.000
_cell.length_b   1.000
_cell.length_c   1.000
_cell.angle_alpha   90.00
_cell.angle_beta   90.00
_cell.angle_gamma   90.00
#
_symmetry.space_group_name_H-M   'P 1'
#
loop_
_entity.id
_entity.type
_entity.pdbx_description
1 polymer ?
#
loop_
_entity_poly.entity_id
_entity_poly.type
_entity_poly.pdbx_seq_one_letter_code
_entity_poly.pdbx_strand_id
1 'polypeptide(L)'
;DALKALHALAAAPDLFAEFINLGCHTSLVGLLSHENTDIAIDTVELINELTDPEASEDLKNSLLLLDALLEGNLLELLTQNLPRLDEKNPEDSQCVYNTLSIIENVTELKPEMANIIVQKTNILQYLF
;
A
#
# COMPACT_ATOMS: atom_id res chain seq x y z
N ASP A 1 -3.63 13.44 11.91
CA ASP A 1 -3.95 12.83 13.24
C ASP A 1 -4.55 11.44 13.15
N ALA A 2 -5.66 11.24 12.43
CA ALA A 2 -6.29 9.90 12.33
C ALA A 2 -5.41 8.86 11.60
N LEU A 3 -4.79 9.20 10.45
CA LEU A 3 -3.84 8.33 9.76
C LEU A 3 -2.64 7.98 10.65
N LYS A 4 -2.07 8.99 11.33
CA LYS A 4 -0.96 8.79 12.27
C LYS A 4 -1.29 7.81 13.40
N ALA A 5 -2.54 7.80 13.87
CA ALA A 5 -2.99 6.84 14.88
C ALA A 5 -3.09 5.40 14.33
N LEU A 6 -3.25 5.22 13.02
CA LEU A 6 -3.32 3.91 12.38
C LEU A 6 -1.95 3.24 12.22
N HIS A 7 -0.82 3.92 12.38
CA HIS A 7 0.49 3.23 12.41
C HIS A 7 0.58 2.23 13.58
N ALA A 8 -0.12 2.49 14.69
CA ALA A 8 -0.22 1.53 15.79
C ALA A 8 -0.93 0.22 15.38
N LEU A 9 -1.72 0.23 14.30
CA LEU A 9 -2.38 -0.96 13.76
C LEU A 9 -1.36 -1.94 13.16
N ALA A 10 -0.28 -1.46 12.55
CA ALA A 10 0.77 -2.32 11.98
C ALA A 10 1.43 -3.21 13.05
N ALA A 11 1.51 -2.73 14.28
CA ALA A 11 1.99 -3.49 15.44
C ALA A 11 0.94 -4.41 16.08
N ALA A 12 -0.29 -4.45 15.56
CA ALA A 12 -1.39 -5.25 16.10
C ALA A 12 -2.13 -6.05 15.00
N PRO A 13 -1.49 -7.08 14.38
CA PRO A 13 -2.09 -7.87 13.31
C PRO A 13 -3.42 -8.55 13.67
N ASP A 14 -3.65 -8.84 14.95
CA ASP A 14 -4.91 -9.41 15.46
C ASP A 14 -6.14 -8.52 15.16
N LEU A 15 -5.93 -7.22 14.94
CA LEU A 15 -7.00 -6.27 14.64
C LEU A 15 -7.30 -6.14 13.14
N PHE A 16 -6.50 -6.74 12.24
CA PHE A 16 -6.68 -6.61 10.80
C PHE A 16 -8.04 -7.14 10.32
N ALA A 17 -8.51 -8.26 10.88
CA ALA A 17 -9.83 -8.80 10.55
C ALA A 17 -10.96 -7.80 10.88
N GLU A 18 -10.89 -7.13 12.04
CA GLU A 18 -11.87 -6.12 12.43
C GLU A 18 -11.76 -4.87 11.56
N PHE A 19 -10.54 -4.44 11.25
CA PHE A 19 -10.28 -3.33 10.33
C PHE A 19 -10.90 -3.57 8.94
N ILE A 20 -10.84 -4.82 8.46
CA ILE A 20 -11.47 -5.23 7.20
C ILE A 20 -13.00 -5.22 7.34
N ASN A 21 -13.55 -5.83 8.40
CA ASN A 21 -14.99 -5.91 8.65
C ASN A 21 -15.66 -4.53 8.73
N LEU A 22 -14.94 -3.53 9.23
CA LEU A 22 -15.41 -2.15 9.30
C LEU A 22 -15.31 -1.39 7.97
N GLY A 23 -14.75 -2.00 6.92
CA GLY A 23 -14.56 -1.36 5.61
C GLY A 23 -13.44 -0.31 5.60
N CYS A 24 -12.60 -0.28 6.64
CA CYS A 24 -11.55 0.74 6.76
C CYS A 24 -10.47 0.57 5.69
N HIS A 25 -10.17 -0.67 5.28
CA HIS A 25 -9.23 -0.97 4.20
C HIS A 25 -9.63 -0.30 2.87
N THR A 26 -10.92 -0.31 2.51
CA THR A 26 -11.42 0.36 1.29
C THR A 26 -11.24 1.88 1.38
N SER A 27 -11.53 2.45 2.54
CA SER A 27 -11.36 3.90 2.77
C SER A 27 -9.89 4.29 2.70
N LEU A 28 -9.00 3.49 3.30
CA LEU A 28 -7.55 3.69 3.27
C LEU A 28 -7.03 3.68 1.83
N VAL A 29 -7.37 2.66 1.04
CA VAL A 29 -6.96 2.56 -0.37
C VAL A 29 -7.50 3.73 -1.19
N GLY A 30 -8.74 4.18 -0.92
CA GLY A 30 -9.32 5.34 -1.58
C GLY A 30 -8.56 6.66 -1.36
N LEU A 31 -7.83 6.82 -0.25
CA LEU A 31 -7.04 8.02 0.04
C LEU A 31 -5.86 8.21 -0.91
N LEU A 32 -5.40 7.14 -1.59
CA LEU A 32 -4.34 7.25 -2.62
C LEU A 32 -4.75 8.15 -3.79
N SER A 33 -6.05 8.26 -4.07
CA SER A 33 -6.60 9.13 -5.13
C SER A 33 -6.91 10.55 -4.65
N HIS A 34 -6.60 10.88 -3.39
CA HIS A 34 -6.91 12.19 -2.83
C HIS A 34 -6.14 13.30 -3.55
N GLU A 35 -6.76 14.45 -3.79
CA GLU A 35 -6.17 15.57 -4.56
C GLU A 35 -4.91 16.16 -3.91
N ASN A 36 -4.89 16.22 -2.57
CA ASN A 36 -3.70 16.57 -1.79
C ASN A 36 -2.72 15.38 -1.77
N THR A 37 -1.54 15.58 -2.34
CA THR A 37 -0.44 14.59 -2.37
C THR A 37 0.05 14.23 -0.98
N ASP A 38 0.01 15.13 0.00
CA ASP A 38 0.45 14.84 1.38
C ASP A 38 -0.38 13.69 1.99
N ILE A 39 -1.68 13.67 1.72
CA ILE A 39 -2.57 12.60 2.19
C ILE A 39 -2.26 11.27 1.50
N ALA A 40 -1.93 11.31 0.20
CA ALA A 40 -1.54 10.13 -0.53
C ALA A 40 -0.18 9.60 -0.02
N ILE A 41 0.78 10.48 0.28
CA ILE A 41 2.09 10.14 0.85
C ILE A 41 1.93 9.46 2.22
N ASP A 42 1.20 10.08 3.16
CA ASP A 42 0.92 9.49 4.48
C ASP A 42 0.23 8.12 4.34
N THR A 43 -0.65 7.97 3.35
CA THR A 43 -1.36 6.71 3.08
C THR A 43 -0.41 5.64 2.55
N VAL A 44 0.48 5.98 1.61
CA VAL A 44 1.49 5.06 1.07
C VAL A 44 2.44 4.60 2.18
N GLU A 45 2.89 5.50 3.04
CA GLU A 45 3.74 5.15 4.19
C GLU A 45 3.08 4.12 5.10
N LEU A 46 1.82 4.36 5.49
CA LEU A 46 1.07 3.43 6.32
C LEU A 46 0.85 2.06 5.63
N ILE A 47 0.52 2.04 4.33
CA ILE A 47 0.33 0.79 3.59
C ILE A 47 1.65 0.01 3.49
N ASN A 48 2.78 0.71 3.32
CA ASN A 48 4.09 0.07 3.30
C ASN A 48 4.38 -0.65 4.62
N GLU A 49 4.11 -0.01 5.77
CA GLU A 49 4.24 -0.65 7.08
C GLU A 49 3.28 -1.85 7.26
N LEU A 50 2.02 -1.72 6.81
CA LEU A 50 1.02 -2.78 6.94
C LEU A 50 1.30 -4.00 6.04
N THR A 51 2.10 -3.83 4.98
CA THR A 51 2.42 -4.87 4.01
C THR A 51 3.84 -5.43 4.17
N ASP A 52 4.62 -4.91 5.13
CA ASP A 52 5.96 -5.40 5.43
C ASP A 52 5.92 -6.87 5.90
N PRO A 53 6.53 -7.81 5.14
CA PRO A 53 6.56 -9.22 5.50
C PRO A 53 7.34 -9.49 6.80
N GLU A 54 8.24 -8.59 7.23
CA GLU A 54 9.01 -8.71 8.46
C GLU A 54 8.28 -8.19 9.70
N ALA A 55 7.14 -7.50 9.54
CA ALA A 55 6.41 -6.88 10.63
C ALA A 55 5.70 -7.89 11.55
N SER A 56 5.45 -9.12 11.10
CA SER A 56 4.79 -10.16 11.90
C SER A 56 5.33 -11.55 11.63
N GLU A 57 5.53 -12.34 12.69
CA GLU A 57 5.86 -13.76 12.58
C GLU A 57 4.68 -14.61 12.04
N ASP A 58 3.44 -14.17 12.26
CA ASP A 58 2.24 -14.82 11.73
C ASP A 58 1.69 -14.07 10.51
N LEU A 59 2.07 -14.55 9.34
CA LEU A 59 1.65 -13.99 8.06
C LEU A 59 0.15 -14.17 7.78
N LYS A 60 -0.60 -14.99 8.53
CA LYS A 60 -2.00 -15.27 8.22
C LYS A 60 -2.86 -13.99 8.20
N ASN A 61 -2.72 -13.14 9.21
CA ASN A 61 -3.48 -11.90 9.29
C ASN A 61 -2.97 -10.88 8.27
N SER A 62 -1.66 -10.79 8.05
CA SER A 62 -1.06 -9.91 7.04
C SER A 62 -1.52 -10.26 5.63
N LEU A 63 -1.60 -11.56 5.30
CA LEU A 63 -2.11 -12.05 4.02
C LEU A 63 -3.60 -11.73 3.86
N LEU A 64 -4.40 -11.85 4.92
CA LEU A 64 -5.82 -11.47 4.91
C LEU A 64 -5.99 -9.97 4.61
N LEU A 65 -5.18 -9.12 5.23
CA LEU A 65 -5.20 -7.68 4.96
C LEU A 65 -4.73 -7.36 3.54
N LEU A 66 -3.64 -7.99 3.10
CA LEU A 66 -3.13 -7.83 1.75
C LEU A 66 -4.19 -8.17 0.70
N ASP A 67 -4.91 -9.29 0.87
CA ASP A 67 -6.01 -9.67 0.00
C ASP A 67 -7.11 -8.61 -0.06
N ALA A 68 -7.54 -8.10 1.10
CA ALA A 68 -8.54 -7.05 1.16
C ALA A 68 -8.08 -5.74 0.50
N LEU A 69 -6.80 -5.37 0.64
CA LEU A 69 -6.25 -4.19 -0.03
C LEU A 69 -6.19 -4.37 -1.55
N LEU A 70 -5.77 -5.56 -2.02
CA LEU A 70 -5.72 -5.89 -3.46
C LEU A 70 -7.11 -5.90 -4.09
N GLU A 71 -8.13 -6.43 -3.40
CA GLU A 71 -9.54 -6.33 -3.82
C GLU A 71 -10.01 -4.87 -3.94
N GLY A 72 -9.41 -3.95 -3.16
CA GLY A 72 -9.64 -2.51 -3.22
C GLY A 72 -8.98 -1.78 -4.40
N ASN A 73 -8.33 -2.48 -5.34
CA ASN A 73 -7.51 -1.91 -6.43
C ASN A 73 -6.26 -1.16 -5.96
N LEU A 74 -5.63 -1.63 -4.88
CA LEU A 74 -4.40 -1.05 -4.34
C LEU A 74 -3.35 -0.79 -5.42
N LEU A 75 -3.06 -1.78 -6.27
CA LEU A 75 -1.97 -1.72 -7.26
C LEU A 75 -2.20 -0.64 -8.32
N GLU A 76 -3.43 -0.56 -8.84
CA GLU A 76 -3.83 0.45 -9.80
C GLU A 76 -3.74 1.86 -9.20
N LEU A 77 -4.19 2.05 -7.95
CA LEU A 77 -4.14 3.36 -7.30
C LEU A 77 -2.73 3.81 -6.93
N LEU A 78 -1.86 2.89 -6.47
CA LEU A 78 -0.45 3.17 -6.23
C LEU A 78 0.24 3.67 -7.50
N THR A 79 0.06 2.95 -8.60
CA THR A 79 0.70 3.32 -9.88
C THR A 79 0.11 4.56 -10.53
N GLN A 80 -1.17 4.87 -10.29
CA GLN A 80 -1.78 6.14 -10.69
C GLN A 80 -1.28 7.32 -9.85
N ASN A 81 -0.80 7.08 -8.62
CA ASN A 81 -0.24 8.13 -7.79
C ASN A 81 1.17 8.53 -8.22
N LEU A 82 1.99 7.59 -8.71
CA LEU A 82 3.40 7.82 -9.10
C LEU A 82 3.63 9.06 -10.00
N PRO A 83 2.86 9.29 -11.09
CA PRO A 83 3.10 10.43 -11.99
C PRO A 83 2.83 11.81 -11.35
N ARG A 84 2.20 11.85 -10.18
CA ARG A 84 1.89 13.08 -9.45
C ARG A 84 3.04 13.55 -8.55
N LEU A 85 4.03 12.69 -8.32
CA LEU A 85 5.13 12.89 -7.38
C LEU A 85 6.32 13.55 -8.10
N ASP A 86 6.92 14.58 -7.48
CA ASP A 86 8.17 15.20 -7.97
C ASP A 86 9.36 14.64 -7.19
N GLU A 87 10.11 13.71 -7.78
CA GLU A 87 11.28 13.08 -7.13
C GLU A 87 12.41 14.06 -6.73
N LYS A 88 12.35 15.34 -7.14
CA LYS A 88 13.25 16.37 -6.60
C LYS A 88 12.91 16.76 -5.17
N ASN A 89 11.66 16.55 -4.75
CA ASN A 89 11.23 16.67 -3.37
C ASN A 89 11.59 15.36 -2.62
N PRO A 90 12.34 15.44 -1.50
CA PRO A 90 12.65 14.27 -0.68
C PRO A 90 11.43 13.46 -0.22
N GLU A 91 10.31 14.11 0.12
CA GLU A 91 9.11 13.42 0.62
C GLU A 91 8.44 12.61 -0.49
N ASP A 92 8.24 13.23 -1.66
CA ASP A 92 7.74 12.58 -2.86
C ASP A 92 8.65 11.42 -3.31
N SER A 93 9.97 11.62 -3.28
CA SER A 93 10.95 10.58 -3.60
C SER A 93 10.84 9.38 -2.64
N GLN A 94 10.66 9.63 -1.34
CA GLN A 94 10.41 8.58 -0.35
C GLN A 94 9.08 7.87 -0.62
N CYS A 95 8.04 8.59 -1.06
CA CYS A 95 6.77 8.00 -1.44
C CYS A 95 6.90 7.08 -2.68
N VAL A 96 7.71 7.46 -3.67
CA VAL A 96 8.03 6.58 -4.81
C VAL A 96 8.71 5.31 -4.31
N TYR A 97 9.73 5.44 -3.46
CA TYR A 97 10.41 4.29 -2.86
C TYR A 97 9.44 3.35 -2.12
N ASN A 98 8.63 3.89 -1.20
CA ASN A 98 7.64 3.12 -0.46
C ASN A 98 6.62 2.45 -1.39
N THR A 99 6.22 3.11 -2.47
CA THR A 99 5.33 2.52 -3.48
C THR A 99 5.95 1.29 -4.14
N LEU A 100 7.24 1.35 -4.49
CA LEU A 100 7.96 0.21 -5.06
C LEU A 100 8.17 -0.91 -4.03
N SER A 101 8.46 -0.56 -2.77
CA SER A 101 8.55 -1.52 -1.66
C SER A 101 7.22 -2.26 -1.43
N ILE A 102 6.08 -1.59 -1.49
CA ILE A 102 4.77 -2.28 -1.42
C ILE A 102 4.61 -3.29 -2.55
N ILE A 103 5.01 -2.92 -3.78
CA ILE A 103 4.93 -3.83 -4.93
C ILE A 103 5.85 -5.03 -4.74
N GLU A 104 7.06 -4.81 -4.22
CA GLU A 104 8.01 -5.88 -3.86
C GLU A 104 7.40 -6.82 -2.82
N ASN A 105 6.90 -6.27 -1.70
CA ASN A 105 6.24 -7.02 -0.63
C ASN A 105 5.07 -7.86 -1.14
N VAL A 106 4.23 -7.30 -2.02
CA VAL A 106 3.12 -8.02 -2.66
C VAL A 106 3.65 -9.21 -3.47
N THR A 107 4.71 -9.03 -4.25
CA THR A 107 5.29 -10.11 -5.05
C THR A 107 6.06 -11.14 -4.23
N GLU A 108 6.60 -10.75 -3.08
CA GLU A 108 7.25 -11.67 -2.14
C GLU A 108 6.21 -12.57 -1.45
N LEU A 109 5.13 -11.96 -0.94
CA LEU A 109 4.05 -12.66 -0.24
C LEU A 109 3.14 -13.46 -1.20
N LYS A 110 2.95 -12.96 -2.43
CA LYS A 110 2.11 -13.57 -3.48
C LYS A 110 2.78 -13.52 -4.85
N PRO A 111 3.74 -14.43 -5.14
CA PRO A 111 4.48 -14.44 -6.41
C PRO A 111 3.60 -14.51 -7.66
N GLU A 112 2.42 -15.10 -7.57
CA GLU A 112 1.44 -15.16 -8.65
C GLU A 112 0.90 -13.78 -9.08
N MET A 113 0.99 -12.76 -8.21
CA MET A 113 0.58 -11.39 -8.51
C MET A 113 1.52 -10.68 -9.47
N ALA A 114 2.75 -11.14 -9.66
CA ALA A 114 3.74 -10.48 -10.52
C ALA A 114 3.22 -10.25 -11.95
N ASN A 115 2.59 -11.27 -12.56
CA ASN A 115 1.98 -11.14 -13.88
C ASN A 115 0.79 -10.18 -13.89
N ILE A 116 0.00 -10.18 -12.81
CA ILE A 116 -1.20 -9.35 -12.68
C ILE A 116 -0.81 -7.89 -12.55
N ILE A 117 0.20 -7.58 -11.73
CA ILE A 117 0.74 -6.23 -11.56
C ILE A 117 1.14 -5.64 -12.90
N VAL A 118 1.88 -6.40 -13.72
CA VAL A 118 2.30 -5.95 -15.06
C VAL A 118 1.13 -5.75 -16.02
N GLN A 119 0.09 -6.58 -15.93
CA GLN A 119 -1.07 -6.50 -16.83
C GLN A 119 -2.06 -5.39 -16.45
N LYS A 120 -2.24 -5.15 -15.15
CA LYS A 120 -3.24 -4.21 -14.63
C LYS A 120 -2.69 -2.79 -14.46
N THR A 121 -1.38 -2.64 -14.35
CA THR A 121 -0.75 -1.36 -14.05
C THR A 121 0.25 -0.96 -15.13
N ASN A 122 0.65 0.31 -15.10
CA ASN A 122 1.69 0.82 -16.00
C ASN A 122 3.08 0.78 -15.35
N ILE A 123 3.31 -0.05 -14.32
CA ILE A 123 4.57 -0.03 -13.55
C ILE A 123 5.80 -0.27 -14.42
N LEU A 124 5.73 -1.15 -15.43
CA LEU A 124 6.87 -1.38 -16.33
C LEU A 124 7.19 -0.15 -17.18
N GLN A 125 6.18 0.61 -17.60
CA GLN A 125 6.41 1.86 -18.35
C GLN A 125 6.98 2.97 -17.46
N TYR A 126 6.75 2.90 -16.15
CA TYR A 126 7.36 3.81 -15.19
C TYR A 126 8.84 3.47 -14.95
N LEU A 127 9.17 2.18 -14.88
CA LEU A 127 10.53 1.70 -14.58
C LEU A 127 11.51 1.77 -15.78
N PHE A 128 11.01 1.82 -17.01
CA PHE A 128 11.80 1.75 -18.25
C PHE A 128 11.47 2.89 -19.21
#